data_AF-E3MSG5-F1
#
_entry.id   AF-E3MSG5-F1
#
_cell.length_a   1.000
_cell.length_b   1.000
_cell.length_c   1.000
_cell.angle_alpha   90.00
_cell.angle_beta   90.00
_cell.angle_gamma   90.00
#
_symmetry.space_group_name_H-M   'P 1'
#
loop_
_entity.id
_entity.type
_entity.pdbx_description
1 polymer ?
#
loop_
_entity_poly.entity_id
_entity_poly.type
_entity_poly.pdbx_seq_one_letter_code
_entity_poly.pdbx_strand_id
1 'polypeptide(L)'
;MADGNAEIPTNAERKSAAVELTKAMEAYLAYEPTLARINEFLRKLHDISLDRQEKEVKNLFHQDIHPKILKIRQLKENHKEEDALDAPFVELIEKVRINELDVDEELNARKEKLLALAAEVCEKLGGIQLRLRSVIGPYTQRIHLEIFQNLLTAYGDLQQIQEGVLNWYHGIEHGNNETSVHEKMNSWAKITGTIIFFLTEVILKLPGFDIEPNRLDEINDIITRSIRLYIPEQFFELVRALANNQRLPDLENSLEESRETINLLVDDIERLTNY
;
A
#
# COMPACT_ATOMS: atom_id res chain seq x y z
N MET A 1 -51.85 -40.54 -19.39
CA MET A 1 -51.67 -39.14 -19.81
C MET A 1 -51.61 -38.34 -18.54
N ALA A 2 -50.43 -37.83 -18.21
CA ALA A 2 -50.16 -37.08 -16.98
C ALA A 2 -50.23 -35.60 -17.35
N ASP A 3 -51.30 -34.93 -16.92
CA ASP A 3 -51.34 -33.47 -16.92
C ASP A 3 -50.60 -32.99 -15.68
N GLY A 4 -49.52 -32.26 -15.92
CA GLY A 4 -48.71 -31.64 -14.89
C GLY A 4 -49.46 -30.44 -14.30
N ASN A 5 -49.71 -30.49 -13.00
CA ASN A 5 -50.03 -29.30 -12.23
C ASN A 5 -48.82 -28.36 -12.26
N ALA A 6 -48.91 -27.29 -13.06
CA ALA A 6 -48.09 -26.11 -12.86
C ALA A 6 -48.56 -25.46 -11.55
N GLU A 7 -47.88 -25.78 -10.44
CA GLU A 7 -48.13 -25.19 -9.14
C GLU A 7 -47.86 -23.68 -9.21
N ILE A 8 -48.93 -22.90 -9.05
CA ILE A 8 -48.90 -21.44 -8.99
C ILE A 8 -48.05 -21.05 -7.76
N PRO A 9 -46.94 -20.31 -7.93
CA PRO A 9 -46.07 -19.94 -6.82
C PRO A 9 -46.81 -19.12 -5.80
N THR A 10 -46.73 -19.54 -4.54
CA THR A 10 -47.51 -18.94 -3.45
C THR A 10 -47.08 -17.50 -3.18
N ASN A 11 -47.99 -16.66 -2.68
CA ASN A 11 -47.67 -15.30 -2.21
C ASN A 11 -46.51 -15.30 -1.17
N ALA A 12 -46.31 -16.41 -0.47
CA ALA A 12 -45.19 -16.62 0.44
C ALA A 12 -43.84 -16.73 -0.29
N GLU A 13 -43.76 -17.50 -1.39
CA GLU A 13 -42.54 -17.63 -2.21
C GLU A 13 -42.10 -16.29 -2.82
N ARG A 14 -43.06 -15.49 -3.32
CA ARG A 14 -42.76 -14.17 -3.89
C ARG A 14 -42.23 -13.19 -2.85
N LYS A 15 -42.85 -13.18 -1.67
CA LYS A 15 -42.34 -12.39 -0.53
C LYS A 15 -40.95 -12.86 -0.13
N SER A 16 -40.71 -14.17 -0.11
CA SER A 16 -39.40 -14.73 0.19
C SER A 16 -38.33 -14.29 -0.82
N ALA A 17 -38.62 -14.39 -2.12
CA ALA A 17 -37.70 -13.97 -3.18
C ALA A 17 -37.39 -12.47 -3.14
N ALA A 18 -38.40 -11.63 -2.92
CA ALA A 18 -38.19 -10.18 -2.78
C ALA A 18 -37.32 -9.85 -1.55
N VAL A 19 -37.51 -10.56 -0.42
CA VAL A 19 -36.70 -10.40 0.79
C VAL A 19 -35.25 -10.84 0.54
N GLU A 20 -35.04 -11.95 -0.14
CA GLU A 20 -33.71 -12.47 -0.48
C GLU A 20 -32.93 -11.48 -1.37
N LEU A 21 -33.56 -10.97 -2.43
CA LEU A 21 -33.00 -9.94 -3.29
C LEU A 21 -32.67 -8.66 -2.52
N THR A 22 -33.55 -8.23 -1.60
CA THR A 22 -33.32 -7.03 -0.79
C THR A 22 -32.09 -7.21 0.11
N LYS A 23 -31.95 -8.36 0.77
CA LYS A 23 -30.77 -8.65 1.60
C LYS A 23 -29.48 -8.70 0.80
N ALA A 24 -29.51 -9.31 -0.39
CA ALA A 24 -28.35 -9.35 -1.27
C ALA A 24 -27.97 -7.95 -1.77
N MET A 25 -28.96 -7.12 -2.11
CA MET A 25 -28.77 -5.72 -2.49
C MET A 25 -28.11 -4.93 -1.36
N GLU A 26 -28.62 -5.03 -0.13
CA GLU A 26 -28.04 -4.36 1.04
C GLU A 26 -26.59 -4.79 1.30
N ALA A 27 -26.31 -6.11 1.23
CA ALA A 27 -24.95 -6.63 1.40
C ALA A 27 -24.00 -6.16 0.29
N TYR A 28 -24.48 -6.06 -0.94
CA TYR A 28 -23.71 -5.57 -2.08
C TYR A 28 -23.42 -4.07 -1.97
N LEU A 29 -24.41 -3.27 -1.58
CA LEU A 29 -24.28 -1.83 -1.35
C LEU A 29 -23.36 -1.50 -0.16
N ALA A 30 -23.26 -2.37 0.84
CA ALA A 30 -22.31 -2.19 1.94
C ALA A 30 -20.84 -2.09 1.47
N TYR A 31 -20.52 -2.59 0.27
CA TYR A 31 -19.19 -2.48 -0.34
C TYR A 31 -19.00 -1.26 -1.24
N GLU A 32 -20.00 -0.40 -1.42
CA GLU A 32 -19.87 0.83 -2.23
C GLU A 32 -18.71 1.74 -1.77
N PRO A 33 -18.48 1.97 -0.46
CA PRO A 33 -17.31 2.74 0.00
C PRO A 33 -15.97 2.07 -0.37
N THR A 34 -15.93 0.74 -0.36
CA THR A 34 -14.74 -0.04 -0.75
C THR A 34 -14.45 0.12 -2.24
N LEU A 35 -15.49 0.06 -3.08
CA LEU A 35 -15.38 0.31 -4.52
C LEU A 35 -14.90 1.74 -4.83
N ALA A 36 -15.44 2.73 -4.13
CA ALA A 36 -15.00 4.12 -4.27
C ALA A 36 -13.50 4.26 -3.97
N ARG A 37 -13.03 3.66 -2.87
CA ARG A 37 -11.61 3.64 -2.50
C ARG A 37 -10.73 2.95 -3.53
N ILE A 38 -11.16 1.80 -4.07
CA ILE A 38 -10.41 1.10 -5.13
C ILE A 38 -10.32 1.98 -6.39
N ASN A 39 -11.42 2.60 -6.80
CA ASN A 39 -11.43 3.44 -8.00
C ASN A 39 -10.55 4.68 -7.82
N GLU A 40 -10.55 5.30 -6.64
CA GLU A 40 -9.67 6.41 -6.32
C GLU A 40 -8.20 6.00 -6.36
N PHE A 41 -7.87 4.85 -5.75
CA PHE A 41 -6.53 4.25 -5.83
C PHE A 41 -6.11 4.05 -7.28
N LEU A 42 -6.91 3.36 -8.08
CA LEU A 42 -6.58 3.07 -9.47
C LEU A 42 -6.40 4.33 -10.32
N ARG A 43 -7.12 5.43 -10.03
CA ARG A 43 -6.94 6.73 -10.69
C ARG A 43 -5.60 7.38 -10.36
N LYS A 44 -5.14 7.29 -9.10
CA LYS A 44 -3.86 7.88 -8.65
C LYS A 44 -2.63 7.18 -9.25
N LEU A 45 -2.78 5.96 -9.75
CA LEU A 45 -1.65 5.09 -10.17
C LEU A 45 -1.17 5.27 -11.62
N HIS A 46 -1.69 6.25 -12.36
CA HIS A 46 -1.40 6.32 -13.80
C HIS A 46 0.08 6.53 -14.15
N ASP A 47 0.93 6.99 -13.22
CA ASP A 47 2.35 7.32 -13.46
C ASP A 47 3.35 6.71 -12.43
N ILE A 48 2.93 5.74 -11.60
CA ILE A 48 3.76 5.21 -10.49
C ILE A 48 4.16 3.75 -10.71
N SER A 49 5.42 3.42 -10.43
CA SER A 49 5.90 2.03 -10.41
C SER A 49 5.27 1.27 -9.24
N LEU A 50 4.36 0.35 -9.56
CA LEU A 50 3.64 -0.42 -8.55
C LEU A 50 4.50 -1.51 -7.92
N ASP A 51 4.42 -1.64 -6.60
CA ASP A 51 4.95 -2.79 -5.90
C ASP A 51 4.13 -4.07 -6.19
N ARG A 52 4.57 -5.20 -5.62
CA ARG A 52 3.92 -6.49 -5.85
C ARG A 52 2.48 -6.51 -5.32
N GLN A 53 2.21 -5.94 -4.16
CA GLN A 53 0.89 -6.00 -3.52
C GLN A 53 -0.10 -5.06 -4.21
N GLU A 54 0.36 -3.88 -4.64
CA GLU A 54 -0.44 -2.94 -5.44
C GLU A 54 -0.83 -3.54 -6.80
N LYS A 55 0.10 -4.23 -7.48
CA LYS A 55 -0.20 -4.99 -8.71
C LYS A 55 -1.24 -6.07 -8.46
N GLU A 56 -1.14 -6.78 -7.33
CA GLU A 56 -2.14 -7.80 -6.98
C GLU A 56 -3.54 -7.19 -6.77
N VAL A 57 -3.66 -6.05 -6.07
CA VAL A 57 -4.95 -5.34 -5.92
C VAL A 57 -5.50 -4.89 -7.27
N LYS A 58 -4.66 -4.28 -8.11
CA LYS A 58 -5.04 -3.84 -9.46
C LYS A 58 -5.50 -5.01 -10.33
N ASN A 59 -4.77 -6.11 -10.32
CA ASN A 59 -5.10 -7.31 -11.09
C ASN A 59 -6.39 -7.94 -10.61
N LEU A 60 -6.56 -8.13 -9.29
CA LEU A 60 -7.79 -8.68 -8.72
C LEU A 60 -9.01 -7.82 -9.08
N PHE A 61 -8.89 -6.49 -9.02
CA PHE A 61 -10.00 -5.63 -9.40
C PHE A 61 -10.35 -5.78 -10.89
N HIS A 62 -9.38 -5.61 -11.79
CA HIS A 62 -9.65 -5.62 -13.24
C HIS A 62 -10.00 -7.00 -13.80
N GLN A 63 -9.45 -8.07 -13.24
CA GLN A 63 -9.66 -9.44 -13.75
C GLN A 63 -10.87 -10.11 -13.11
N ASP A 64 -11.08 -9.93 -11.79
CA ASP A 64 -12.06 -10.73 -11.05
C ASP A 64 -13.30 -9.96 -10.63
N ILE A 65 -13.19 -8.66 -10.32
CA ILE A 65 -14.30 -7.89 -9.75
C ILE A 65 -15.03 -7.07 -10.82
N HIS A 66 -14.31 -6.20 -11.52
CA HIS A 66 -14.89 -5.30 -12.51
C HIS A 66 -15.72 -6.03 -13.57
N PRO A 67 -15.27 -7.15 -14.17
CA PRO A 67 -16.07 -7.88 -15.15
C PRO A 67 -17.38 -8.45 -14.57
N LYS A 68 -17.40 -8.82 -13.29
CA LYS A 68 -18.62 -9.33 -12.62
C LYS A 68 -19.59 -8.21 -12.30
N ILE A 69 -19.10 -7.03 -11.88
CA ILE A 69 -19.92 -5.82 -11.70
C ILE A 69 -20.59 -5.44 -13.03
N LEU A 70 -19.84 -5.48 -14.15
CA LEU A 70 -20.42 -5.25 -15.47
C LEU A 70 -21.51 -6.27 -15.82
N LYS A 71 -21.29 -7.55 -15.52
CA LYS A 71 -22.32 -8.60 -15.71
C LYS A 71 -23.57 -8.35 -14.86
N ILE A 72 -23.42 -7.91 -13.60
CA ILE A 72 -24.55 -7.54 -12.75
C ILE A 72 -25.36 -6.40 -13.39
N ARG A 73 -24.70 -5.35 -13.90
CA ARG A 73 -25.37 -4.24 -14.59
C ARG A 73 -26.11 -4.68 -15.85
N GLN A 74 -25.54 -5.61 -16.62
CA GLN A 74 -26.17 -6.19 -17.81
C GLN A 74 -27.41 -7.04 -17.50
N LEU A 75 -27.63 -7.42 -16.22
CA LEU A 75 -28.88 -8.07 -15.79
C LEU A 75 -30.01 -7.07 -15.58
N LYS A 76 -29.84 -5.78 -15.87
CA LYS A 76 -30.91 -4.79 -15.96
C LYS A 76 -31.36 -4.66 -17.42
N GLU A 77 -32.67 -4.56 -17.67
CA GLU A 77 -33.17 -4.25 -19.02
C GLU A 77 -32.83 -2.81 -19.39
N ASN A 78 -32.43 -2.61 -20.65
CA ASN A 78 -32.01 -1.30 -21.16
C ASN A 78 -30.90 -0.65 -20.31
N HIS A 79 -29.91 -1.45 -19.89
CA HIS A 79 -28.80 -0.98 -19.06
C HIS A 79 -28.07 0.24 -19.65
N LYS A 80 -27.66 1.15 -18.78
CA LYS A 80 -26.81 2.31 -19.07
C LYS A 80 -25.58 2.27 -18.17
N GLU A 81 -24.46 2.83 -18.63
CA GLU A 81 -23.24 2.89 -17.81
C GLU A 81 -23.40 3.70 -16.52
N GLU A 82 -24.34 4.65 -16.55
CA GLU A 82 -24.68 5.59 -15.48
C GLU A 82 -25.66 5.01 -14.45
N ASP A 83 -26.14 3.78 -14.67
CA ASP A 83 -27.08 3.14 -13.74
C ASP A 83 -26.45 2.94 -12.36
N ALA A 84 -27.24 3.22 -11.34
CA ALA A 84 -26.89 2.98 -9.95
C ALA A 84 -26.54 1.49 -9.72
N LEU A 85 -25.68 1.23 -8.74
CA LEU A 85 -25.14 -0.10 -8.47
C LEU A 85 -26.24 -1.14 -8.15
N ASP A 86 -27.33 -0.67 -7.54
CA ASP A 86 -28.51 -1.44 -7.12
C ASP A 86 -29.59 -1.55 -8.20
N ALA A 87 -29.49 -0.82 -9.31
CA ALA A 87 -30.54 -0.76 -10.33
C ALA A 87 -31.02 -2.15 -10.83
N PRO A 88 -30.14 -3.17 -11.03
CA PRO A 88 -30.58 -4.52 -11.38
C PRO A 88 -31.43 -5.20 -10.30
N PHE A 89 -31.17 -4.92 -9.01
CA PHE A 89 -31.94 -5.46 -7.90
C PHE A 89 -33.31 -4.78 -7.79
N VAL A 90 -33.35 -3.45 -7.92
CA VAL A 90 -34.59 -2.67 -7.85
C VAL A 90 -35.56 -3.13 -8.93
N GLU A 91 -35.11 -3.26 -10.19
CA GLU A 91 -35.93 -3.76 -11.30
C GLU A 91 -36.46 -5.17 -11.02
N LEU A 92 -35.59 -6.09 -10.56
CA LEU A 92 -35.98 -7.48 -10.34
C LEU A 92 -36.96 -7.62 -9.18
N ILE A 93 -36.77 -6.86 -8.10
CA ILE A 93 -37.69 -6.81 -6.95
C ILE A 93 -39.06 -6.27 -7.39
N GLU A 94 -39.08 -5.23 -8.22
CA GLU A 94 -40.32 -4.66 -8.75
C GLU A 94 -41.06 -5.67 -9.63
N LYS A 95 -40.36 -6.36 -10.54
CA LYS A 95 -40.92 -7.41 -11.39
C LYS A 95 -41.49 -8.58 -10.59
N VAL A 96 -40.79 -9.03 -9.55
CA VAL A 96 -41.26 -10.08 -8.62
C VAL A 96 -42.52 -9.63 -7.85
N ARG A 97 -42.69 -8.33 -7.60
CA ARG A 97 -43.84 -7.77 -6.87
C ARG A 97 -45.06 -7.48 -7.75
N ILE A 98 -44.87 -6.94 -8.95
CA ILE A 98 -45.95 -6.44 -9.83
C ILE A 98 -46.61 -7.57 -10.65
N ASN A 99 -45.87 -8.65 -10.96
CA ASN A 99 -46.43 -9.87 -11.54
C ASN A 99 -47.05 -9.70 -12.94
N GLU A 100 -46.22 -9.49 -13.97
CA GLU A 100 -46.68 -9.50 -15.38
C GLU A 100 -46.33 -10.75 -16.20
N LEU A 101 -45.71 -11.78 -15.62
CA LEU A 101 -45.58 -13.07 -16.29
C LEU A 101 -45.84 -14.21 -15.30
N ASP A 102 -46.37 -15.31 -15.82
CA ASP A 102 -46.12 -16.66 -15.31
C ASP A 102 -44.71 -16.73 -14.74
N VAL A 103 -44.48 -17.50 -13.68
CA VAL A 103 -43.15 -17.65 -13.10
C VAL A 103 -42.25 -18.34 -14.11
N ASP A 104 -41.69 -17.50 -14.97
CA ASP A 104 -40.89 -17.85 -16.12
C ASP A 104 -39.56 -18.34 -15.54
N GLU A 105 -39.14 -19.53 -15.93
CA GLU A 105 -37.82 -20.05 -15.58
C GLU A 105 -36.74 -19.00 -15.85
N GLU A 106 -36.96 -18.12 -16.83
CA GLU A 106 -36.12 -16.97 -17.13
C GLU A 106 -36.00 -15.95 -15.97
N LEU A 107 -37.11 -15.56 -15.32
CA LEU A 107 -37.07 -14.61 -14.19
C LEU A 107 -36.34 -15.23 -13.00
N ASN A 108 -36.62 -16.50 -12.71
CA ASN A 108 -35.94 -17.21 -11.62
C ASN A 108 -34.45 -17.43 -11.94
N ALA A 109 -34.10 -17.78 -13.17
CA ALA A 109 -32.70 -17.89 -13.61
C ALA A 109 -31.97 -16.55 -13.50
N ARG A 110 -32.62 -15.44 -13.86
CA ARG A 110 -32.07 -14.08 -13.70
C ARG A 110 -31.85 -13.72 -12.23
N LYS A 111 -32.78 -14.10 -11.36
CA LYS A 111 -32.67 -13.96 -9.90
C LYS A 111 -31.47 -14.74 -9.34
N GLU A 112 -31.41 -16.04 -9.59
CA GLU A 112 -30.31 -16.90 -9.12
C GLU A 112 -28.95 -16.41 -9.64
N LYS A 113 -28.88 -15.98 -10.91
CA LYS A 113 -27.67 -15.41 -11.49
C LYS A 113 -27.26 -14.09 -10.84
N LEU A 114 -28.21 -13.21 -10.53
CA LEU A 114 -27.94 -11.95 -9.83
C LEU A 114 -27.41 -12.21 -8.42
N LEU A 115 -28.05 -13.12 -7.67
CA LEU A 115 -27.63 -13.51 -6.32
C LEU A 115 -26.22 -14.11 -6.31
N ALA A 116 -25.95 -15.05 -7.23
CA ALA A 116 -24.64 -15.68 -7.35
C ALA A 116 -23.53 -14.67 -7.68
N LEU A 117 -23.74 -13.80 -8.68
CA LEU A 117 -22.76 -12.78 -9.03
C LEU A 117 -22.54 -11.78 -7.91
N ALA A 118 -23.60 -11.35 -7.23
CA ALA A 118 -23.50 -10.43 -6.11
C ALA A 118 -22.72 -11.04 -4.95
N ALA A 119 -22.99 -12.29 -4.60
CA ALA A 119 -22.26 -13.02 -3.57
C ALA A 119 -20.77 -13.15 -3.92
N GLU A 120 -20.44 -13.54 -5.15
CA GLU A 120 -19.05 -13.62 -5.63
C GLU A 120 -18.35 -12.26 -5.54
N VAL A 121 -19.01 -11.18 -5.98
CA VAL A 121 -18.42 -9.84 -5.89
C VAL A 121 -18.24 -9.41 -4.44
N CYS A 122 -19.21 -9.67 -3.56
CA CYS A 122 -19.08 -9.38 -2.13
C CYS A 122 -17.93 -10.14 -1.49
N GLU A 123 -17.77 -11.44 -1.79
CA GLU A 123 -16.66 -12.26 -1.29
C GLU A 123 -15.30 -11.69 -1.74
N LYS A 124 -15.18 -11.39 -3.04
CA LYS A 124 -13.95 -10.81 -3.61
C LYS A 124 -13.68 -9.41 -3.05
N LEU A 125 -14.70 -8.57 -2.90
CA LEU A 125 -14.56 -7.24 -2.31
C LEU A 125 -14.21 -7.32 -0.83
N GLY A 126 -14.72 -8.27 -0.07
CA GLY A 126 -14.29 -8.52 1.31
C GLY A 126 -12.83 -8.94 1.39
N GLY A 127 -12.39 -9.85 0.50
CA GLY A 127 -10.99 -10.26 0.38
C GLY A 127 -10.08 -9.10 -0.03
N ILE A 128 -10.50 -8.28 -1.00
CA ILE A 128 -9.77 -7.07 -1.38
C ILE A 128 -9.80 -6.04 -0.26
N GLN A 129 -10.88 -5.85 0.49
CA GLN A 129 -10.95 -4.88 1.58
C GLN A 129 -9.89 -5.14 2.65
N LEU A 130 -9.64 -6.41 2.98
CA LEU A 130 -8.55 -6.80 3.87
C LEU A 130 -7.18 -6.47 3.27
N ARG A 131 -6.99 -6.68 1.96
CA ARG A 131 -5.76 -6.32 1.24
C ARG A 131 -5.59 -4.81 1.07
N LEU A 132 -6.66 -4.06 0.83
CA LEU A 132 -6.68 -2.61 0.76
C LEU A 132 -6.32 -2.02 2.12
N ARG A 133 -6.69 -2.64 3.24
CA ARG A 133 -6.15 -2.21 4.55
C ARG A 133 -4.64 -2.42 4.66
N SER A 134 -4.07 -3.38 3.95
CA SER A 134 -2.63 -3.63 3.91
C SER A 134 -1.86 -2.76 2.90
N VAL A 135 -2.51 -2.38 1.80
CA VAL A 135 -1.93 -1.64 0.66
C VAL A 135 -2.28 -0.15 0.66
N ILE A 136 -3.47 0.19 1.15
CA ILE A 136 -4.09 1.53 1.18
C ILE A 136 -4.63 1.85 2.59
N GLY A 137 -4.22 1.10 3.61
CA GLY A 137 -4.55 1.46 4.97
C GLY A 137 -3.90 2.81 5.31
N PRO A 138 -4.45 3.53 6.31
CA PRO A 138 -3.77 4.69 6.85
C PRO A 138 -2.35 4.26 7.21
N TYR A 139 -1.38 4.77 6.45
CA TYR A 139 0.04 4.46 6.52
C TYR A 139 0.33 3.10 7.19
N THR A 140 0.25 1.98 6.44
CA THR A 140 0.38 0.66 7.07
C THR A 140 1.64 0.64 7.92
N GLN A 141 1.46 0.42 9.22
CA GLN A 141 2.53 0.40 10.22
C GLN A 141 3.69 -0.51 9.80
N ARG A 142 3.44 -1.49 8.92
CA ARG A 142 4.44 -2.31 8.25
C ARG A 142 5.39 -1.51 7.33
N ILE A 143 4.88 -0.64 6.48
CA ILE A 143 5.69 0.21 5.59
C ILE A 143 6.43 1.26 6.44
N HIS A 144 5.77 1.84 7.45
CA HIS A 144 6.42 2.69 8.47
C HIS A 144 7.63 1.98 9.09
N LEU A 145 7.41 0.79 9.66
CA LEU A 145 8.45 0.01 10.34
C LEU A 145 9.54 -0.43 9.38
N GLU A 146 9.20 -0.89 8.17
CA GLU A 146 10.19 -1.30 7.17
C GLU A 146 11.04 -0.12 6.70
N ILE A 147 10.43 1.06 6.50
CA ILE A 147 11.14 2.27 6.12
C ILE A 147 12.13 2.70 7.20
N PHE A 148 11.65 2.78 8.43
CA PHE A 148 12.47 3.22 9.55
C PHE A 148 13.51 2.17 9.94
N GLN A 149 13.22 0.87 9.89
CA GLN A 149 14.20 -0.19 10.14
C GLN A 149 15.33 -0.21 9.09
N ASN A 150 15.01 0.00 7.81
CA ASN A 150 16.03 0.07 6.77
C ASN A 150 16.92 1.31 6.93
N LEU A 151 16.34 2.46 7.30
CA LEU A 151 17.11 3.66 7.63
C LEU A 151 18.00 3.44 8.87
N LEU A 152 17.44 2.89 9.95
CA LEU A 152 18.19 2.57 11.18
C LEU A 152 19.37 1.63 10.90
N THR A 153 19.16 0.60 10.09
CA THR A 153 20.23 -0.34 9.70
C THR A 153 21.33 0.37 8.93
N ALA A 154 20.96 1.17 7.92
CA ALA A 154 21.93 1.88 7.09
C ALA A 154 22.71 2.95 7.89
N TYR A 155 22.06 3.63 8.84
CA TYR A 155 22.73 4.56 9.75
C TYR A 155 23.65 3.85 10.74
N GLY A 156 23.26 2.70 11.28
CA GLY A 156 24.12 1.87 12.12
C GLY A 156 25.37 1.40 11.39
N ASP A 157 25.23 0.95 10.14
CA ASP A 157 26.37 0.57 9.29
C ASP A 157 27.29 1.77 9.01
N LEU A 158 26.71 2.95 8.76
CA LEU A 158 27.48 4.19 8.55
C LEU A 158 28.27 4.58 9.80
N GLN A 159 27.68 4.48 10.99
CA GLN A 159 28.35 4.77 12.26
C GLN A 159 29.54 3.83 12.51
N GLN A 160 29.39 2.53 12.25
CA GLN A 160 30.48 1.57 12.40
C GLN A 160 31.66 1.90 11.47
N ILE A 161 31.37 2.36 10.25
CA ILE A 161 32.40 2.78 9.30
C ILE A 161 33.09 4.07 9.77
N GLN A 162 32.32 5.06 10.22
CA GLN A 162 32.87 6.31 10.77
C GLN A 162 33.76 6.05 11.99
N GLU A 163 33.36 5.18 12.90
CA GLU A 163 34.16 4.75 14.05
C GLU A 163 35.45 4.04 13.61
N GLY A 164 35.38 3.18 12.60
CA GLY A 164 36.56 2.56 12.00
C GLY A 164 37.52 3.57 11.37
N VAL A 165 37.02 4.67 10.80
CA VAL A 165 37.85 5.76 10.26
C VAL A 165 38.47 6.58 11.39
N LEU A 166 37.71 6.89 12.45
CA LEU A 166 38.22 7.58 13.65
C LEU A 166 39.32 6.77 14.35
N ASN A 167 39.13 5.45 14.51
CA ASN A 167 40.14 4.58 15.12
C ASN A 167 41.46 4.56 14.33
N TRP A 168 41.39 4.62 13.00
CA TRP A 168 42.57 4.81 12.15
C TRP A 168 43.21 6.19 12.38
N TYR A 169 42.39 7.25 12.46
CA TYR A 169 42.83 8.60 12.77
C TYR A 169 43.54 8.70 14.13
N HIS A 170 43.07 7.99 15.15
CA HIS A 170 43.70 7.97 16.47
C HIS A 170 44.90 7.01 16.53
N GLY A 171 45.16 6.21 15.50
CA GLY A 171 46.22 5.21 15.48
C GLY A 171 45.98 4.04 16.45
N ILE A 172 44.71 3.75 16.76
CA ILE A 172 44.30 2.68 17.69
C ILE A 172 44.30 1.31 16.98
N GLU A 173 44.10 1.28 15.65
CA GLU A 173 44.23 0.07 14.85
C GLU A 173 45.72 -0.21 14.55
N HIS A 174 46.25 -1.29 15.15
CA HIS A 174 47.56 -1.87 14.87
C HIS A 174 47.38 -3.37 14.63
N GLY A 175 47.12 -3.82 13.40
CA GLY A 175 47.06 -5.26 13.13
C GLY A 175 46.80 -5.65 11.68
N ASN A 176 47.58 -6.62 11.17
CA ASN A 176 47.62 -7.18 9.81
C ASN A 176 46.30 -7.78 9.24
N ASN A 177 45.14 -7.54 9.86
CA ASN A 177 43.80 -7.87 9.34
C ASN A 177 43.00 -6.60 9.01
N GLU A 178 43.67 -5.48 8.78
CA GLU A 178 43.08 -4.23 8.34
C GLU A 178 42.34 -4.42 7.02
N THR A 179 41.02 -4.25 7.06
CA THR A 179 40.33 -3.76 5.87
C THR A 179 40.92 -2.37 5.61
N SER A 180 41.63 -2.22 4.50
CA SER A 180 42.37 -0.98 4.21
C SER A 180 41.42 0.22 4.31
N VAL A 181 41.89 1.40 4.70
CA VAL A 181 41.03 2.60 4.78
C VAL A 181 40.25 2.85 3.48
N HIS A 182 40.78 2.41 2.34
CA HIS A 182 40.09 2.37 1.05
C HIS A 182 38.81 1.50 1.03
N GLU A 183 38.78 0.36 1.71
CA GLU A 183 37.61 -0.51 1.83
C GLU A 183 36.53 0.11 2.73
N LYS A 184 36.94 0.78 3.82
CA LYS A 184 36.04 1.58 4.66
C LYS A 184 35.43 2.74 3.86
N MET A 185 36.22 3.42 3.05
CA MET A 185 35.77 4.48 2.14
C MET A 185 34.77 3.98 1.09
N ASN A 186 35.07 2.85 0.43
CA ASN A 186 34.16 2.26 -0.55
C ASN A 186 32.82 1.83 0.09
N SER A 187 32.88 1.31 1.32
CA SER A 187 31.70 0.93 2.09
C SER A 187 30.86 2.15 2.48
N TRP A 188 31.51 3.24 2.93
CA TRP A 188 30.84 4.52 3.21
C TRP A 188 30.06 4.99 1.97
N ALA A 189 30.74 5.09 0.82
CA ALA A 189 30.13 5.58 -0.42
C ALA A 189 28.93 4.72 -0.85
N LYS A 190 29.04 3.39 -0.69
CA LYS A 190 27.96 2.45 -1.02
C LYS A 190 26.73 2.65 -0.12
N ILE A 191 26.92 2.66 1.21
CA ILE A 191 25.81 2.85 2.17
C ILE A 191 25.15 4.20 1.97
N THR A 192 25.94 5.22 1.72
CA THR A 192 25.45 6.56 1.38
C THR A 192 24.55 6.53 0.14
N GLY A 193 25.00 5.88 -0.95
CA GLY A 193 24.18 5.70 -2.15
C GLY A 193 22.87 4.95 -1.86
N THR A 194 22.91 3.94 -0.99
CA THR A 194 21.72 3.20 -0.53
C THR A 194 20.75 4.10 0.23
N ILE A 195 21.23 4.91 1.19
CA ILE A 195 20.40 5.86 1.95
C ILE A 195 19.72 6.85 1.01
N ILE A 196 20.45 7.44 0.06
CA ILE A 196 19.89 8.41 -0.90
C ILE A 196 18.84 7.80 -1.79
N PHE A 197 19.13 6.64 -2.38
CA PHE A 197 18.18 5.92 -3.22
C PHE A 197 16.89 5.62 -2.44
N PHE A 198 17.04 5.13 -1.22
CA PHE A 198 15.94 4.77 -0.35
C PHE A 198 15.08 5.99 0.03
N LEU A 199 15.69 7.07 0.52
CA LEU A 199 14.99 8.33 0.84
C LEU A 199 14.26 8.88 -0.39
N THR A 200 14.85 8.80 -1.57
CA THR A 200 14.24 9.23 -2.84
C THR A 200 13.00 8.39 -3.15
N GLU A 201 13.08 7.06 -3.05
CA GLU A 201 11.91 6.20 -3.25
C GLU A 201 10.78 6.50 -2.26
N VAL A 202 11.11 6.76 -0.99
CA VAL A 202 10.13 7.09 0.04
C VAL A 202 9.44 8.42 -0.28
N ILE A 203 10.19 9.47 -0.62
CA ILE A 203 9.64 10.80 -0.97
C ILE A 203 8.70 10.70 -2.18
N LEU A 204 9.05 9.91 -3.19
CA LEU A 204 8.23 9.75 -4.39
C LEU A 204 6.93 9.00 -4.10
N LYS A 205 6.95 8.03 -3.18
CA LYS A 205 5.78 7.21 -2.83
C LYS A 205 4.91 7.86 -1.76
N LEU A 206 5.48 8.71 -0.88
CA LEU A 206 4.81 9.31 0.28
C LEU A 206 3.45 9.96 -0.07
N PRO A 207 3.33 10.79 -1.13
CA PRO A 207 2.07 11.43 -1.51
C PRO A 207 0.97 10.46 -1.97
N GLY A 208 1.33 9.23 -2.31
CA GLY A 208 0.40 8.18 -2.72
C GLY A 208 -0.30 7.48 -1.55
N PHE A 209 0.21 7.65 -0.32
CA PHE A 209 -0.37 7.05 0.88
C PHE A 209 -1.42 7.95 1.52
N ASP A 210 -2.46 7.33 2.09
CA ASP A 210 -3.45 8.01 2.93
C ASP A 210 -2.83 8.18 4.33
N ILE A 211 -2.19 9.32 4.60
CA ILE A 211 -1.49 9.61 5.85
C ILE A 211 -2.22 10.74 6.59
N GLU A 212 -2.39 10.58 7.91
CA GLU A 212 -2.91 11.65 8.76
C GLU A 212 -1.96 12.86 8.71
N PRO A 213 -2.45 14.11 8.53
CA PRO A 213 -1.60 15.28 8.32
C PRO A 213 -0.53 15.50 9.39
N ASN A 214 -0.86 15.26 10.66
CA ASN A 214 0.07 15.38 11.79
C ASN A 214 1.21 14.36 11.72
N ARG A 215 0.95 13.13 11.26
CA ARG A 215 2.00 12.12 11.06
C ARG A 215 2.85 12.41 9.82
N LEU A 216 2.23 12.97 8.79
CA LEU A 216 2.94 13.36 7.56
C LEU A 216 4.00 14.42 7.85
N ASP A 217 3.70 15.39 8.72
CA ASP A 217 4.66 16.42 9.14
C ASP A 217 5.85 15.83 9.89
N GLU A 218 5.61 14.90 10.83
CA GLU A 218 6.66 14.19 11.57
C GLU A 218 7.56 13.36 10.63
N ILE A 219 6.96 12.65 9.66
CA ILE A 219 7.71 11.89 8.65
C ILE A 219 8.54 12.81 7.77
N ASN A 220 7.98 13.93 7.32
CA ASN A 220 8.69 14.90 6.49
C ASN A 220 9.86 15.55 7.24
N ASP A 221 9.73 15.79 8.55
CA ASP A 221 10.83 16.28 9.37
C ASP A 221 11.98 15.27 9.43
N ILE A 222 11.69 13.99 9.70
CA ILE A 222 12.71 12.94 9.72
C ILE A 222 13.38 12.78 8.36
N ILE A 223 12.62 12.75 7.26
CA ILE A 223 13.19 12.65 5.91
C ILE A 223 14.10 13.84 5.67
N THR A 224 13.67 15.06 6.01
CA THR A 224 14.46 16.28 5.84
C THR A 224 15.75 16.23 6.66
N ARG A 225 15.69 15.78 7.91
CA ARG A 225 16.85 15.62 8.78
C ARG A 225 17.78 14.49 8.31
N SER A 226 17.22 13.41 7.79
CA SER A 226 17.95 12.27 7.20
C SER A 226 18.72 12.69 5.94
N ILE A 227 18.11 13.53 5.10
CA ILE A 227 18.78 14.14 3.93
C ILE A 227 19.93 15.05 4.37
N ARG A 228 19.75 15.82 5.46
CA ARG A 228 20.79 16.74 5.97
C ARG A 228 21.95 16.02 6.63
N LEU A 229 21.71 14.84 7.19
CA LEU A 229 22.73 13.97 7.78
C LEU A 229 23.66 13.35 6.74
N TYR A 230 23.19 13.26 5.50
CA TYR A 230 24.08 13.00 4.39
C TYR A 230 24.92 14.25 4.10
N ILE A 231 26.17 14.24 4.57
CA ILE A 231 27.15 15.29 4.30
C ILE A 231 28.22 14.73 3.34
N PRO A 232 28.03 14.85 2.00
CA PRO A 232 29.05 14.44 1.03
C PRO A 232 30.40 15.12 1.25
N GLU A 233 30.41 16.30 1.87
CA GLU A 233 31.62 17.08 2.16
C GLU A 233 32.59 16.31 3.08
N GLN A 234 32.10 15.63 4.11
CA GLN A 234 32.91 14.78 5.02
C GLN A 234 33.62 13.65 4.27
N PHE A 235 32.90 13.00 3.35
CA PHE A 235 33.47 11.97 2.49
C PHE A 235 34.58 12.52 1.60
N PHE A 236 34.36 13.69 0.98
CA PHE A 236 35.39 14.33 0.14
C PHE A 236 36.59 14.82 0.94
N GLU A 237 36.41 15.29 2.17
CA GLU A 237 37.49 15.65 3.08
C GLU A 237 38.34 14.43 3.46
N LEU A 238 37.70 13.29 3.74
CA LEU A 238 38.41 12.02 3.96
C LEU A 238 39.21 11.59 2.73
N VAL A 239 38.63 11.68 1.52
CA VAL A 239 39.35 11.38 0.27
C VAL A 239 40.56 12.29 0.10
N ARG A 240 40.43 13.60 0.42
CA ARG A 240 41.54 14.56 0.35
C ARG A 240 42.62 14.25 1.39
N ALA A 241 42.25 13.90 2.61
CA ALA A 241 43.19 13.50 3.66
C ALA A 241 44.05 12.31 3.22
N LEU A 242 43.42 11.29 2.63
CA LEU A 242 44.10 10.10 2.12
C LEU A 242 44.97 10.40 0.90
N ALA A 243 44.46 11.17 -0.07
CA ALA A 243 45.21 11.54 -1.27
C ALA A 243 46.48 12.34 -0.95
N ASN A 244 46.44 13.15 0.12
CA ASN A 244 47.55 13.98 0.55
C ASN A 244 48.40 13.35 1.67
N ASN A 245 48.07 12.14 2.14
CA ASN A 245 48.69 11.49 3.30
C ASN A 245 48.79 12.41 4.54
N GLN A 246 47.73 13.18 4.81
CA GLN A 246 47.68 14.15 5.89
C GLN A 246 46.43 13.94 6.74
N ARG A 247 46.58 14.07 8.07
CA ARG A 247 45.44 14.15 8.98
C ARG A 247 44.83 15.55 8.90
N LEU A 248 43.51 15.63 8.71
CA LEU A 248 42.77 16.88 8.74
C LEU A 248 42.05 16.98 10.11
N PRO A 249 42.43 17.92 11.00
CA PRO A 249 41.80 18.08 12.31
C PRO A 249 40.29 18.39 12.22
N ASP A 250 39.89 19.12 11.18
CA ASP A 250 38.48 19.47 10.96
C ASP A 250 37.63 18.22 10.62
N LEU A 251 38.23 17.19 10.02
CA LEU A 251 37.53 15.94 9.70
C LEU A 251 37.22 15.13 10.95
N GLU A 252 38.11 15.12 11.94
CA GLU A 252 37.90 14.43 13.22
C GLU A 252 36.70 15.01 13.97
N ASN A 253 36.69 16.33 14.18
CA ASN A 253 35.55 17.03 14.81
C ASN A 253 34.26 16.84 14.00
N SER A 254 34.34 16.92 12.68
CA SER A 254 33.18 16.75 11.79
C SER A 254 32.61 15.33 11.85
N LEU A 255 33.45 14.30 11.97
CA LEU A 255 33.03 12.91 12.18
C LEU A 255 32.34 12.70 13.53
N GLU A 256 32.84 13.33 14.60
CA GLU A 256 32.23 13.27 15.92
C GLU A 256 30.84 13.96 15.93
N GLU A 257 30.74 15.16 15.37
CA GLU A 257 29.46 15.90 15.24
C GLU A 257 28.43 15.12 14.39
N SER A 258 28.90 14.47 13.31
CA SER A 258 28.08 13.59 12.47
C SER A 258 27.51 12.42 13.27
N ARG A 259 28.36 11.76 14.06
CA ARG A 259 27.97 10.62 14.90
C ARG A 259 26.93 11.02 15.94
N GLU A 260 27.09 12.16 16.60
CA GLU A 260 26.09 12.68 17.54
C GLU A 260 24.74 12.97 16.87
N THR A 261 24.78 13.58 15.68
CA THR A 261 23.56 13.90 14.94
C THR A 261 22.84 12.64 14.45
N ILE A 262 23.57 11.59 14.04
CA ILE A 262 22.99 10.30 13.66
C ILE A 262 22.33 9.64 14.89
N ASN A 263 22.96 9.68 16.07
CA ASN A 263 22.35 9.13 17.30
C ASN A 263 21.01 9.81 17.61
N LEU A 264 20.93 11.13 17.51
CA LEU A 264 19.68 11.86 17.74
C LEU A 264 18.59 11.47 16.73
N LEU A 265 18.96 11.22 15.48
CA LEU A 265 18.01 10.75 14.45
C LEU A 265 17.54 9.32 14.73
N VAL A 266 18.44 8.43 15.15
CA VAL A 266 18.11 7.06 15.56
C VAL A 266 17.11 7.07 16.72
N ASP A 267 17.37 7.84 17.77
CA ASP A 267 16.47 7.97 18.92
C ASP A 267 15.07 8.48 18.51
N ASP A 268 15.01 9.46 17.60
CA ASP A 268 13.74 10.01 17.13
C ASP A 268 12.97 9.01 16.23
N ILE A 269 13.68 8.24 15.41
CA ILE A 269 13.09 7.16 14.60
C ILE A 269 12.56 6.03 15.50
N GLU A 270 13.30 5.64 16.54
CA GLU A 270 12.86 4.64 17.53
C GLU A 270 11.59 5.10 18.26
N ARG A 271 11.54 6.37 18.70
CA ARG A 271 10.34 6.95 19.35
C ARG A 271 9.10 6.92 18.46
N LEU A 272 9.25 7.18 17.17
CA LEU A 272 8.13 7.17 16.23
C LEU A 272 7.68 5.76 15.85
N THR A 273 8.56 4.77 15.96
CA THR A 273 8.25 3.37 15.68
C THR A 273 7.61 2.62 16.85
N ASN A 274 7.49 3.24 18.04
CA ASN A 274 6.90 2.65 19.26
C ASN A 274 7.50 1.28 19.61
N TYR A 275 8.83 1.17 19.58
CA TYR A 275 9.59 0.04 20.13
C TYR A 275 10.38 0.47 21.37
#